data_AF-A0A9P5Y010-F1
#
_entry.id   AF-A0A9P5Y010-F1
#
_cell.length_a   1.000
_cell.length_b   1.000
_cell.length_c   1.000
_cell.angle_alpha   90.00
_cell.angle_beta   90.00
_cell.angle_gamma   90.00
#
_symmetry.space_group_name_H-M   'P 1'
#
loop_
_entity.id
_entity.type
_entity.pdbx_description
1 polymer ?
#
loop_
_entity_poly.entity_id
_entity_poly.type
_entity_poly.pdbx_seq_one_letter_code
_entity_poly.pdbx_strand_id
1 'polypeptide(L)'
;DGRLRIPRKPRKDAHITPSSHRPPVLASDCLLLWTTPHSKTFQTSLEAGLPDTAILKLFQVMSHSLDESTHSNYGAGLLRFTQFCDTNNIPEVDRMPASESLLSSFAASAAGLTSEKTLSNWLAGLHYWHVINGAPWRGAGVLHHVRQDFAKLVPPSSKWAKR
;
A
#
# COMPACT_ATOMS: atom_id res chain seq x y z
N ASP A 1 6.04 5.78 -25.00
CA ASP A 1 6.63 4.53 -25.54
C ASP A 1 5.89 3.34 -24.94
N GLY A 2 4.96 2.76 -25.71
CA GLY A 2 3.91 1.86 -25.23
C GLY A 2 4.34 0.40 -25.11
N ARG A 3 5.26 0.09 -24.19
CA ARG A 3 5.57 -1.31 -23.86
C ARG A 3 4.46 -1.88 -22.99
N LEU A 4 3.62 -2.75 -23.57
CA LEU A 4 2.67 -3.57 -22.83
C LEU A 4 3.44 -4.42 -21.81
N ARG A 5 3.30 -4.07 -20.53
CA ARG A 5 3.95 -4.79 -19.43
C ARG A 5 3.23 -6.11 -19.21
N ILE A 6 3.94 -7.21 -19.48
CA ILE A 6 3.44 -8.54 -19.14
C ILE A 6 3.46 -8.67 -17.61
N PRO A 7 2.31 -8.96 -16.96
CA PRO A 7 2.27 -9.21 -15.53
C PRO A 7 3.24 -10.32 -15.15
N ARG A 8 4.11 -10.06 -14.17
CA ARG A 8 4.91 -11.14 -13.58
C ARG A 8 3.94 -12.13 -12.94
N LYS A 9 4.15 -13.42 -13.20
CA LYS A 9 3.34 -14.51 -12.62
C LYS A 9 3.31 -14.32 -11.10
N PRO A 10 2.12 -14.25 -10.46
CA PRO A 10 2.03 -14.16 -9.01
C PRO A 10 2.81 -15.32 -8.39
N ARG A 11 3.54 -15.05 -7.29
CA ARG A 11 4.09 -16.15 -6.50
C ARG A 11 2.93 -17.01 -5.97
N LYS A 12 3.17 -18.30 -5.72
CA LYS A 12 2.13 -19.24 -5.26
C LYS A 12 1.44 -18.82 -3.95
N ASP A 13 2.05 -17.93 -3.17
CA ASP A 13 1.55 -17.35 -1.92
C ASP A 13 0.85 -16.00 -2.11
N ALA A 14 0.78 -15.46 -3.34
CA ALA A 14 0.25 -14.13 -3.62
C ALA A 14 -1.25 -14.15 -3.94
N HIS A 15 -2.04 -14.83 -3.13
CA HIS A 15 -3.50 -14.86 -3.29
C HIS A 15 -4.15 -13.62 -2.69
N ILE A 16 -5.12 -13.06 -3.41
CA ILE A 16 -5.95 -11.95 -2.98
C ILE A 16 -7.40 -12.42 -3.12
N THR A 17 -8.22 -12.17 -2.11
CA THR A 17 -9.65 -12.44 -2.18
C THR A 17 -10.27 -11.51 -3.24
N PRO A 18 -10.99 -12.05 -4.24
CA PRO A 18 -11.64 -11.23 -5.26
C PRO A 18 -12.57 -10.17 -4.64
N SER A 19 -12.45 -8.93 -5.12
CA SER A 19 -13.24 -7.80 -4.63
C SER A 19 -13.47 -6.81 -5.76
N SER A 20 -14.66 -6.23 -5.85
CA SER A 20 -14.95 -5.15 -6.79
C SER A 20 -14.11 -3.90 -6.54
N HIS A 21 -13.53 -3.78 -5.34
CA HIS A 21 -12.64 -2.68 -4.96
C HIS A 21 -11.20 -2.89 -5.41
N ARG A 22 -10.81 -4.14 -5.72
CA ARG A 22 -9.44 -4.55 -6.00
C ARG A 22 -9.39 -5.42 -7.25
N PRO A 23 -9.63 -4.85 -8.44
CA PRO A 23 -9.52 -5.61 -9.69
C PRO A 23 -8.10 -6.20 -9.85
N PRO A 24 -7.95 -7.33 -10.56
CA PRO A 24 -6.66 -7.94 -10.80
C PRO A 24 -5.83 -7.07 -11.74
N VAL A 25 -4.89 -6.31 -11.18
CA VAL A 25 -4.02 -5.36 -11.89
C VAL A 25 -2.56 -5.55 -11.46
N LEU A 26 -1.61 -4.91 -12.17
CA LEU A 26 -0.21 -4.94 -11.77
C LEU A 26 -0.03 -4.27 -10.40
N ALA A 27 0.97 -4.71 -9.63
CA ALA A 27 1.30 -4.09 -8.34
C ALA A 27 1.49 -2.57 -8.48
N SER A 28 2.18 -2.12 -9.55
CA SER A 28 2.33 -0.70 -9.86
C SER A 28 0.99 0.02 -9.94
N ASP A 29 -0.01 -0.60 -10.55
CA ASP A 29 -1.28 0.05 -10.88
C ASP A 29 -2.27 -0.02 -9.72
N CYS A 30 -2.00 -0.87 -8.72
CA CYS A 30 -2.81 -0.99 -7.50
C CYS A 30 -3.03 0.36 -6.81
N LEU A 31 -2.02 1.24 -6.78
CA LEU A 31 -2.14 2.55 -6.12
C LEU A 31 -3.28 3.39 -6.70
N LEU A 32 -3.48 3.35 -8.02
CA LEU A 32 -4.49 4.17 -8.69
C LEU A 32 -5.81 3.43 -8.89
N LEU A 33 -5.76 2.12 -9.10
CA LEU A 33 -6.92 1.33 -9.51
C LEU A 33 -7.61 0.60 -8.35
N TRP A 34 -6.95 0.45 -7.20
CA TRP A 34 -7.59 -0.11 -6.01
C TRP A 34 -8.24 0.97 -5.17
N THR A 35 -9.47 0.68 -4.77
CA THR A 35 -10.33 1.57 -4.01
C THR A 35 -10.72 0.94 -2.69
N THR A 36 -11.42 1.70 -1.86
CA THR A 36 -12.14 1.24 -0.67
C THR A 36 -13.50 1.93 -0.64
N PRO A 37 -14.44 1.53 0.25
CA PRO A 37 -15.63 2.32 0.50
C PRO A 37 -15.32 3.80 0.80
N HIS A 38 -14.28 4.07 1.62
CA HIS A 38 -13.82 5.44 1.92
C HIS A 38 -13.37 6.19 0.65
N SER A 39 -12.53 5.55 -0.17
CA SER A 39 -12.06 6.13 -1.45
C SER A 39 -13.22 6.54 -2.35
N LYS A 40 -14.27 5.71 -2.43
CA LYS A 40 -15.46 6.00 -3.24
C LYS A 40 -16.22 7.21 -2.70
N THR A 41 -16.44 7.29 -1.39
CA THR A 41 -17.07 8.46 -0.76
C THR A 41 -16.26 9.73 -0.96
N PHE A 42 -14.92 9.64 -0.84
CA PHE A 42 -14.02 10.76 -1.11
C PHE A 42 -14.10 11.22 -2.56
N GLN A 43 -14.09 10.29 -3.51
CA GLN A 43 -14.23 10.59 -4.93
C GLN A 43 -15.54 11.29 -5.25
N THR A 44 -16.68 10.76 -4.76
CA THR A 44 -18.00 11.41 -4.94
C THR A 44 -18.03 12.82 -4.35
N SER A 45 -17.36 13.04 -3.21
CA SER A 45 -17.26 14.37 -2.59
C SER A 45 -16.43 15.34 -3.43
N LEU A 46 -15.36 14.88 -4.09
CA LEU A 46 -14.58 15.69 -5.03
C LEU A 46 -15.40 16.05 -6.27
N GLU A 47 -16.08 15.06 -6.87
CA GLU A 47 -16.92 15.23 -8.07
C GLU A 47 -18.10 16.18 -7.82
N ALA A 48 -18.60 16.25 -6.59
CA ALA A 48 -19.63 17.20 -6.21
C ALA A 48 -19.12 18.66 -6.07
N GLY A 49 -17.83 18.86 -5.81
CA GLY A 49 -17.26 20.15 -5.45
C GLY A 49 -16.30 20.77 -6.47
N LEU A 50 -15.81 19.98 -7.44
CA LEU A 50 -14.77 20.40 -8.38
C LEU A 50 -15.11 19.96 -9.82
N PRO A 51 -14.70 20.73 -10.85
CA PRO A 51 -14.80 20.29 -12.22
C PRO A 51 -13.95 19.05 -12.50
N ASP A 52 -14.44 18.14 -13.36
CA ASP A 52 -13.73 16.93 -13.77
C ASP A 52 -12.29 17.19 -14.23
N THR A 53 -12.06 18.30 -14.95
CA THR A 53 -10.74 18.69 -15.44
C THR A 53 -9.75 18.96 -14.29
N ALA A 54 -10.21 19.54 -13.18
CA ALA A 54 -9.39 19.78 -12.00
C ALA A 54 -9.08 18.47 -11.28
N ILE A 55 -10.06 17.58 -11.16
CA ILE A 55 -9.91 16.25 -10.54
C ILE A 55 -8.91 15.42 -11.35
N LEU A 56 -9.09 15.33 -12.67
CA LEU A 56 -8.17 14.64 -13.57
C LEU A 56 -6.75 15.20 -13.48
N LYS A 57 -6.62 16.53 -13.41
CA LYS A 57 -5.31 17.17 -13.28
C LYS A 57 -4.64 16.82 -11.93
N LEU A 58 -5.40 16.79 -10.84
CA LEU A 58 -4.92 16.38 -9.52
C LEU A 58 -4.37 14.95 -9.55
N PHE A 59 -5.16 13.98 -10.02
CA PHE A 59 -4.73 12.58 -10.11
C PHE A 59 -3.58 12.37 -11.09
N GLN A 60 -3.53 13.11 -12.19
CA GLN A 60 -2.40 13.10 -13.11
C GLN A 60 -1.11 13.56 -12.42
N VAL A 61 -1.13 14.68 -11.69
CA VAL A 61 0.04 15.20 -10.96
C VAL A 61 0.49 14.22 -9.88
N MET A 62 -0.45 13.64 -9.13
CA MET A 62 -0.13 12.61 -8.13
C MET A 62 0.55 11.41 -8.79
N SER A 63 -0.02 10.87 -9.87
CA SER A 63 0.58 9.73 -10.59
C SER A 63 1.99 10.02 -11.11
N HIS A 64 2.29 11.25 -11.54
CA HIS A 64 3.63 11.63 -12.03
C HIS A 64 4.64 11.98 -10.93
N SER A 65 4.17 12.24 -9.70
CA SER A 65 5.05 12.58 -8.56
C SER A 65 5.95 11.42 -8.12
N LEU A 66 5.65 10.19 -8.55
CA LEU A 66 6.41 9.00 -8.22
C LEU A 66 7.23 8.56 -9.43
N ASP A 67 8.53 8.36 -9.24
CA ASP A 67 9.32 7.65 -10.23
C ASP A 67 8.86 6.18 -10.32
N GLU A 68 9.15 5.54 -11.45
CA GLU A 68 8.66 4.20 -11.75
C GLU A 68 9.09 3.13 -10.74
N SER A 69 10.29 3.26 -10.18
CA SER A 69 10.79 2.32 -9.17
C SER A 69 10.04 2.49 -7.85
N THR A 70 9.71 3.73 -7.49
CA THR A 70 8.88 4.08 -6.34
C THR A 70 7.45 3.60 -6.52
N HIS A 71 6.87 3.74 -7.72
CA HIS A 71 5.53 3.25 -8.04
C HIS A 71 5.41 1.73 -7.83
N SER A 72 6.40 0.96 -8.32
CA SER A 72 6.43 -0.49 -8.12
C SER A 72 6.63 -0.88 -6.64
N ASN A 73 7.46 -0.16 -5.90
CA ASN A 73 7.72 -0.45 -4.48
C ASN A 73 6.51 -0.15 -3.61
N TYR A 74 5.83 0.97 -3.88
CA TYR A 74 4.63 1.40 -3.17
C TYR A 74 3.46 0.46 -3.46
N GLY A 75 3.29 0.09 -4.73
CA GLY A 75 2.35 -0.92 -5.18
C GLY A 75 2.55 -2.28 -4.49
N ALA A 76 3.81 -2.70 -4.32
CA ALA A 76 4.12 -3.91 -3.56
C ALA A 76 3.74 -3.81 -2.07
N GLY A 77 3.88 -2.64 -1.46
CA GLY A 77 3.42 -2.39 -0.10
C GLY A 77 1.91 -2.55 0.05
N LEU A 78 1.15 -1.94 -0.86
CA LEU A 78 -0.30 -2.04 -0.88
C LEU A 78 -0.78 -3.48 -1.11
N LEU A 79 -0.13 -4.21 -2.01
CA LEU A 79 -0.38 -5.63 -2.25
C LEU A 79 -0.19 -6.46 -0.97
N ARG A 80 0.91 -6.25 -0.24
CA ARG A 80 1.22 -7.00 0.98
C ARG A 80 0.27 -6.66 2.13
N PHE A 81 -0.08 -5.39 2.28
CA PHE A 81 -1.10 -4.97 3.25
C PHE A 81 -2.46 -5.63 2.95
N THR A 82 -2.82 -5.69 1.68
CA THR A 82 -4.06 -6.31 1.22
C THR A 82 -4.10 -7.81 1.50
N GLN A 83 -3.02 -8.53 1.23
CA GLN A 83 -2.88 -9.95 1.55
C GLN A 83 -2.97 -10.21 3.06
N PHE A 84 -2.33 -9.34 3.86
CA PHE A 84 -2.45 -9.39 5.31
C PHE A 84 -3.91 -9.22 5.76
N CYS A 85 -4.62 -8.24 5.18
CA CYS A 85 -6.03 -8.01 5.49
C CYS A 85 -6.92 -9.20 5.09
N ASP A 86 -6.72 -9.78 3.90
CA ASP A 86 -7.47 -10.95 3.45
C ASP A 86 -7.23 -12.17 4.36
N THR A 87 -5.97 -12.43 4.72
CA THR A 87 -5.60 -13.56 5.60
C THR A 87 -6.22 -13.44 6.99
N ASN A 88 -6.38 -12.22 7.49
CA ASN A 88 -6.95 -11.93 8.81
C ASN A 88 -8.44 -11.58 8.75
N ASN A 89 -9.11 -11.77 7.61
CA ASN A 89 -10.53 -11.46 7.40
C ASN A 89 -10.93 -10.01 7.78
N ILE A 90 -10.02 -9.05 7.56
CA ILE A 90 -10.30 -7.63 7.79
C ILE A 90 -11.27 -7.14 6.71
N PRO A 91 -12.45 -6.60 7.05
CA PRO A 91 -13.43 -6.15 6.07
C PRO A 91 -12.92 -4.90 5.32
N GLU A 92 -13.34 -4.71 4.07
CA GLU A 92 -12.86 -3.62 3.19
C GLU A 92 -13.05 -2.22 3.80
N VAL A 93 -14.10 -2.02 4.60
CA VAL A 93 -14.40 -0.74 5.28
C VAL A 93 -13.34 -0.37 6.33
N ASP A 94 -12.67 -1.35 6.93
CA ASP A 94 -11.65 -1.12 7.96
C ASP A 94 -10.25 -0.94 7.38
N ARG A 95 -10.07 -1.19 6.08
CA ARG A 95 -8.77 -1.10 5.39
C ARG A 95 -8.37 0.33 5.06
N MET A 96 -9.34 1.25 5.03
CA MET A 96 -9.10 2.69 4.88
C MET A 96 -10.26 3.52 5.48
N PRO A 97 -9.96 4.50 6.34
CA PRO A 97 -8.64 4.80 6.91
C PRO A 97 -8.20 3.68 7.86
N ALA A 98 -7.02 3.11 7.62
CA ALA A 98 -6.53 2.00 8.43
C ALA A 98 -6.28 2.48 9.87
N SER A 99 -6.74 1.70 10.85
CA SER A 99 -6.46 1.97 12.26
C SER A 99 -4.97 1.81 12.56
N GLU A 100 -4.50 2.47 13.61
CA GLU A 100 -3.11 2.31 14.05
C GLU A 100 -2.80 0.85 14.41
N SER A 101 -3.71 0.17 15.10
CA SER A 101 -3.54 -1.25 15.45
C SER A 101 -3.43 -2.15 14.22
N LEU A 102 -4.18 -1.87 13.15
CA LEU A 102 -4.09 -2.59 11.89
C LEU A 102 -2.74 -2.36 11.20
N LEU A 103 -2.29 -1.10 11.14
CA LEU A 103 -0.99 -0.74 10.57
C LEU A 103 0.17 -1.36 11.35
N SER A 104 0.13 -1.31 12.68
CA SER A 104 1.13 -1.90 13.57
C SER A 104 1.16 -3.42 13.45
N SER A 105 0.00 -4.07 13.38
CA SER A 105 -0.09 -5.54 13.22
C SER A 105 0.47 -5.99 11.87
N PHE A 106 0.15 -5.24 10.80
CA PHE A 106 0.75 -5.47 9.48
C PHE A 106 2.28 -5.34 9.54
N ALA A 107 2.80 -4.26 10.14
CA ALA A 107 4.24 -4.06 10.27
C ALA A 107 4.91 -5.18 11.10
N ALA A 108 4.31 -5.58 12.22
CA ALA A 108 4.80 -6.66 13.05
C ALA A 108 4.79 -8.01 12.32
N SER A 109 3.80 -8.28 11.46
CA SER A 109 3.74 -9.50 10.66
C SER A 109 4.91 -9.66 9.67
N ALA A 110 5.56 -8.54 9.30
CA ALA A 110 6.73 -8.55 8.43
C ALA A 110 8.05 -8.78 9.18
N ALA A 111 8.04 -8.79 10.52
CA ALA A 111 9.23 -8.88 11.37
C ALA A 111 9.95 -10.21 11.17
N GLY A 112 11.27 -10.13 11.03
CA GLY A 112 12.13 -11.30 10.74
C GLY A 112 11.99 -11.88 9.33
N LEU A 113 10.99 -11.47 8.54
CA LEU A 113 10.75 -11.94 7.17
C LEU A 113 11.30 -10.97 6.11
N THR A 114 11.45 -9.70 6.46
CA THR A 114 11.85 -8.64 5.52
C THR A 114 12.86 -7.68 6.13
N SER A 115 13.54 -6.92 5.27
CA SER A 115 14.45 -5.86 5.74
C SER A 115 13.67 -4.63 6.20
N GLU A 116 14.25 -3.84 7.12
CA GLU A 116 13.68 -2.57 7.57
C GLU A 116 13.44 -1.60 6.39
N LYS A 117 14.34 -1.59 5.41
CA LYS A 117 14.18 -0.81 4.17
C LYS A 117 12.94 -1.25 3.39
N THR A 118 12.72 -2.56 3.28
CA THR A 118 11.54 -3.12 2.62
C THR A 118 10.25 -2.72 3.35
N LEU A 119 10.20 -2.89 4.67
CA LEU A 119 9.04 -2.47 5.47
C LEU A 119 8.77 -0.97 5.33
N SER A 120 9.82 -0.15 5.39
CA SER A 120 9.70 1.30 5.24
C SER A 120 9.13 1.69 3.87
N ASN A 121 9.56 1.02 2.81
CA ASN A 121 8.99 1.22 1.47
C ASN A 121 7.52 0.80 1.40
N TRP A 122 7.14 -0.31 2.06
CA TRP A 122 5.75 -0.74 2.10
C TRP A 122 4.84 0.24 2.83
N LEU A 123 5.27 0.72 4.01
CA LEU A 123 4.53 1.71 4.78
C LEU A 123 4.47 3.06 4.07
N ALA A 124 5.53 3.46 3.36
CA ALA A 124 5.51 4.67 2.54
C ALA A 124 4.47 4.56 1.41
N GLY A 125 4.38 3.42 0.73
CA GLY A 125 3.35 3.17 -0.27
C GLY A 125 1.94 3.17 0.30
N LEU A 126 1.75 2.56 1.46
CA LEU A 126 0.45 2.52 2.13
C LEU A 126 0.02 3.92 2.61
N HIS A 127 0.97 4.71 3.12
CA HIS A 127 0.72 6.10 3.50
C HIS A 127 0.37 6.95 2.27
N TYR A 128 1.12 6.82 1.18
CA TYR A 128 0.81 7.50 -0.07
C TYR A 128 -0.59 7.13 -0.59
N TRP A 129 -0.95 5.85 -0.52
CA TRP A 129 -2.30 5.38 -0.88
C TRP A 129 -3.40 6.00 -0.01
N HIS A 130 -3.14 6.29 1.27
CA HIS A 130 -4.09 7.05 2.10
C HIS A 130 -4.20 8.50 1.65
N VAL A 131 -3.08 9.15 1.32
CA VAL A 131 -3.04 10.55 0.87
C VAL A 131 -3.87 10.75 -0.41
N ILE A 132 -3.66 9.92 -1.43
CA ILE A 132 -4.39 10.05 -2.71
C ILE A 132 -5.90 9.80 -2.57
N ASN A 133 -6.32 9.08 -1.53
CA ASN A 133 -7.70 8.74 -1.24
C ASN A 133 -8.32 9.61 -0.14
N GLY A 134 -7.66 10.71 0.24
CA GLY A 134 -8.17 11.64 1.26
C GLY A 134 -8.39 11.00 2.62
N ALA A 135 -7.62 9.97 2.97
CA ALA A 135 -7.75 9.24 4.22
C ALA A 135 -6.69 9.72 5.23
N PRO A 136 -7.05 9.94 6.51
CA PRO A 136 -6.07 10.26 7.55
C PRO A 136 -5.09 9.10 7.77
N TRP A 137 -3.81 9.43 7.92
CA TRP A 137 -2.77 8.47 8.27
C TRP A 137 -2.63 8.33 9.80
N ARG A 138 -2.75 7.10 10.32
CA ARG A 138 -2.74 6.79 11.76
C ARG A 138 -1.49 6.02 12.18
N GLY A 139 -0.31 6.42 11.72
CA GLY A 139 0.94 5.68 11.90
C GLY A 139 1.98 6.30 12.86
N ALA A 140 1.57 7.10 13.84
CA ALA A 140 2.49 7.94 14.64
C ALA A 140 2.90 7.35 16.00
N GLY A 141 2.08 6.52 16.65
CA GLY A 141 2.30 5.96 17.98
C GLY A 141 2.87 4.54 17.93
N VAL A 142 2.03 3.53 18.12
CA VAL A 142 2.45 2.11 18.21
C VAL A 142 3.27 1.68 16.99
N LEU A 143 2.90 2.15 15.80
CA LEU A 143 3.63 1.83 14.58
C LEU A 143 5.08 2.33 14.62
N HIS A 144 5.33 3.47 15.25
CA HIS A 144 6.68 4.01 15.39
C HIS A 144 7.57 3.07 16.21
N HIS A 145 7.08 2.59 17.36
CA HIS A 145 7.80 1.65 18.21
C HIS A 145 8.01 0.29 17.53
N VAL A 146 6.97 -0.25 16.87
CA VAL A 146 7.10 -1.51 16.10
C VAL A 146 8.21 -1.41 15.07
N ARG A 147 8.35 -0.26 14.39
CA ARG A 147 9.46 -0.04 13.44
C ARG A 147 10.83 0.02 14.10
N GLN A 148 10.94 0.68 15.26
CA GLN A 148 12.21 0.77 16.00
C GLN A 148 12.68 -0.60 16.49
N ASP A 149 11.76 -1.41 17.03
CA ASP A 149 12.10 -2.74 17.54
C ASP A 149 12.21 -3.80 16.44
N PHE A 150 11.69 -3.51 15.24
CA PHE A 150 11.81 -4.38 14.07
C PHE A 150 13.26 -4.79 13.79
N ALA A 151 14.19 -3.86 13.88
CA ALA A 151 15.62 -4.11 13.63
C ALA A 151 16.25 -5.08 14.64
N LYS A 152 15.68 -5.19 15.85
CA LYS A 152 16.14 -6.11 16.91
C LYS A 152 15.67 -7.54 16.67
N LEU A 153 14.58 -7.73 15.93
CA LEU A 153 13.94 -9.02 15.67
C LEU A 153 14.39 -9.69 14.37
N VAL A 154 15.18 -8.99 13.52
CA VAL A 154 15.73 -9.58 12.29
C VAL A 154 16.84 -10.59 12.63
N PRO A 155 16.73 -11.87 12.22
CA PRO A 155 17.77 -12.86 12.46
C PRO A 155 19.13 -12.42 11.92
N PRO A 156 20.25 -12.70 12.61
CA PRO A 156 21.60 -12.35 12.16
C PRO A 156 21.93 -12.89 10.76
N SER A 157 21.32 -14.00 10.34
CA SER A 157 21.48 -14.62 9.03
C SER A 157 20.97 -13.77 7.85
N SER A 158 20.19 -12.71 8.13
CA SER A 158 19.66 -11.77 7.13
C SER A 158 20.60 -10.59 6.88
N LYS A 159 21.65 -10.44 7.70
CA LYS A 159 22.67 -9.41 7.53
C LYS A 159 23.65 -9.89 6.48
N TRP A 160 23.42 -9.47 5.23
CA TRP A 160 24.34 -9.74 4.14
C TRP A 160 25.72 -9.18 4.50
N ALA A 161 26.71 -10.06 4.72
CA ALA A 161 28.10 -9.67 4.82
C ALA A 161 28.51 -9.09 3.45
N LYS A 162 28.93 -7.81 3.42
CA LYS A 162 29.57 -7.23 2.25
C LYS A 162 30.80 -8.09 1.91
N ARG A 163 30.82 -8.63 0.69
CA ARG A 163 32.06 -9.07 0.04
C ARG A 163 32.89 -7.86 -0.34
#